data_AF-A0A3C1E0K9-F1
#
_entry.id   AF-A0A3C1E0K9-F1
#
_cell.length_a   1.000
_cell.length_b   1.000
_cell.length_c   1.000
_cell.angle_alpha   90.00
_cell.angle_beta   90.00
_cell.angle_gamma   90.00
#
_symmetry.space_group_name_H-M   'P 1'
#
loop_
_entity.id
_entity.type
_entity.pdbx_description
1 polymer ?
#
loop_
_entity_poly.entity_id
_entity_poly.type
_entity_poly.pdbx_seq_one_letter_code
_entity_poly.pdbx_strand_id
1 'polypeptide(L)' 'AGVLALLENLRQAFGVSMLYITHDLLSARLVTDQIMVLNKGSVVESGETANVLRHPTDEYTIRLLDAVPNPSRADVA' A
#
# COMPACT_ATOMS: atom_id res chain seq x y z
N ALA A 1 9.97 9.53 12.49
CA ALA A 1 11.12 9.45 11.56
C ALA A 1 11.39 7.97 11.27
N GLY A 2 11.23 7.53 10.02
CA GLY A 2 11.43 6.15 9.61
C GLY A 2 12.00 6.08 8.20
N VAL A 3 12.57 4.93 7.81
CA VAL A 3 13.26 4.72 6.52
C VAL A 3 12.37 5.13 5.33
N LEU A 4 11.07 4.89 5.39
CA LEU A 4 10.11 5.25 4.34
C LEU A 4 10.04 6.76 4.06
N ALA A 5 10.09 7.59 5.10
CA ALA A 5 10.08 9.05 4.93
C ALA A 5 11.38 9.57 4.32
N LEU A 6 12.51 8.91 4.61
CA LEU A 6 13.79 9.23 3.96
C LEU A 6 13.72 8.88 2.47
N LEU A 7 13.20 7.69 2.13
CA LEU A 7 13.07 7.27 0.72
C LEU A 7 12.17 8.23 -0.07
N GLU A 8 11.07 8.68 0.52
CA GLU A 8 10.18 9.66 -0.13
C GLU A 8 10.87 11.01 -0.36
N ASN A 9 11.63 11.51 0.61
CA ASN A 9 12.41 12.73 0.46
C ASN A 9 13.47 12.61 -0.65
N LEU A 10 14.14 11.45 -0.75
CA LEU A 10 15.13 11.19 -1.80
C LEU A 10 14.46 11.11 -3.18
N ARG A 11 13.29 10.46 -3.27
CA ARG A 11 12.49 10.41 -4.50
C ARG A 11 12.18 11.82 -5.01
N GLN A 12 11.69 12.69 -4.12
CA GLN A 12 11.34 14.07 -4.46
C GLN A 12 12.57 14.93 -4.80
N ALA A 13 13.65 14.79 -4.04
CA ALA A 13 14.87 15.59 -4.24
C ALA A 13 15.60 15.25 -5.55
N PHE A 14 15.60 13.99 -5.97
CA PHE A 14 16.34 13.52 -7.14
C PHE A 14 15.47 13.22 -8.36
N GLY A 15 14.13 13.30 -8.24
CA GLY A 15 13.20 13.04 -9.34
C GLY A 15 13.27 11.60 -9.86
N VAL A 16 13.62 10.64 -9.01
CA VAL A 16 13.81 9.24 -9.40
C VAL A 16 12.51 8.44 -9.38
N SER A 17 12.39 7.43 -10.23
CA SER A 17 11.34 6.43 -10.12
C SER A 17 11.71 5.38 -9.07
N MET A 18 10.74 4.99 -8.24
CA MET A 18 10.94 4.01 -7.17
C MET A 18 9.91 2.89 -7.29
N LEU A 19 10.38 1.64 -7.29
CA LEU A 19 9.55 0.45 -7.13
C LEU A 19 9.65 -0.04 -5.69
N TYR A 20 8.54 -0.01 -4.97
CA TYR A 20 8.44 -0.47 -3.58
C TYR A 20 7.65 -1.78 -3.53
N ILE A 21 8.24 -2.83 -2.95
CA ILE A 21 7.64 -4.17 -2.84
C ILE A 21 7.43 -4.47 -1.35
N THR A 22 6.18 -4.75 -0.97
CA THR A 22 5.81 -5.08 0.40
C THR A 22 4.57 -5.99 0.42
N HIS A 23 4.35 -6.65 1.55
CA HIS A 23 3.11 -7.35 1.87
C HIS A 23 2.16 -6.49 2.73
N ASP A 24 2.63 -5.34 3.24
CA ASP A 24 1.85 -4.44 4.09
C ASP A 24 1.31 -3.25 3.27
N LEU A 25 -0.01 -3.23 3.11
CA LEU A 25 -0.72 -2.20 2.35
C LEU A 25 -0.69 -0.81 3.05
N LEU A 26 -0.54 -0.74 4.39
CA LEU A 26 -0.40 0.55 5.08
C LEU A 26 0.94 1.20 4.78
N SER A 27 2.02 0.42 4.80
CA SER A 27 3.33 0.92 4.41
C SER A 27 3.35 1.36 2.94
N ALA A 28 2.73 0.60 2.04
CA ALA A 28 2.60 0.99 0.63
C ALA A 28 1.89 2.35 0.47
N ARG A 29 0.78 2.56 1.20
CA ARG A 29 0.03 3.82 1.21
C ARG A 29 0.88 5.06 1.47
N LEU A 30 1.94 4.93 2.27
CA LEU A 30 2.76 6.07 2.68
C LEU A 30 3.77 6.52 1.62
N VAL A 31 4.11 5.66 0.66
CA VAL A 31 5.25 5.89 -0.25
C VAL A 31 4.94 5.69 -1.73
N THR A 32 3.74 5.21 -2.08
CA THR A 32 3.40 4.92 -3.48
C THR A 32 2.23 5.75 -4.01
N ASP A 33 2.41 6.32 -5.20
CA ASP A 33 1.33 6.99 -5.95
C ASP A 33 0.41 5.99 -6.67
N GLN A 34 0.99 4.87 -7.13
CA GLN A 34 0.30 3.75 -7.77
C GLN A 34 0.62 2.45 -7.03
N ILE A 35 -0.32 1.51 -7.03
CA ILE A 35 -0.14 0.18 -6.43
C ILE A 35 -0.55 -0.92 -7.42
N MET A 36 0.11 -2.07 -7.30
CA MET A 36 -0.23 -3.29 -8.02
C MET A 36 -0.23 -4.45 -7.02
N VAL A 37 -1.35 -5.16 -6.96
CA VAL A 37 -1.52 -6.33 -6.09
C VAL A 37 -1.29 -7.58 -6.92
N LEU A 38 -0.35 -8.42 -6.48
CA LEU A 38 -0.07 -9.71 -7.08
C LEU A 38 -0.63 -10.83 -6.21
N ASN A 39 -1.26 -11.81 -6.84
CA ASN A 39 -1.66 -13.05 -6.22
C ASN A 39 -1.35 -14.22 -7.15
N LYS A 40 -0.66 -15.25 -6.63
CA LYS A 40 -0.32 -16.47 -7.39
C LYS A 40 0.30 -16.20 -8.77
N GLY A 41 1.19 -15.20 -8.86
CA GLY A 41 1.89 -14.85 -10.09
C GLY A 41 1.05 -14.07 -11.11
N SER A 42 -0.15 -13.62 -10.75
CA SER A 42 -1.00 -12.76 -11.58
C SER A 42 -1.25 -11.43 -10.91
N VAL A 43 -1.34 -10.37 -11.70
CA VAL A 43 -1.83 -9.07 -11.24
C VAL A 43 -3.34 -9.18 -11.09
N VAL A 44 -3.83 -9.03 -9.86
CA VAL A 44 -5.27 -9.11 -9.57
C VAL A 44 -5.91 -7.74 -9.47
N GLU A 45 -5.13 -6.71 -9.11
CA GLU A 45 -5.65 -5.35 -9.02
C GLU A 45 -4.52 -4.32 -9.19
N SER A 46 -4.82 -3.18 -9.81
CA SER A 46 -3.86 -2.09 -9.98
C SER A 46 -4.55 -0.74 -10.16
N GLY A 47 -3.84 0.34 -9.81
CA GLY A 47 -4.31 1.71 -10.01
C GLY A 47 -3.74 2.69 -8.99
N GLU A 48 -4.38 3.85 -8.86
CA GLU A 48 -4.05 4.80 -7.81
C GLU A 48 -4.13 4.14 -6.44
N THR A 49 -3.04 4.25 -5.66
CA THR A 49 -2.96 3.67 -4.31
C THR A 49 -4.17 4.06 -3.47
N ALA A 50 -4.59 5.32 -3.59
CA ALA A 50 -5.73 5.86 -2.87
C ALA A 50 -7.06 5.20 -3.27
N ASN A 51 -7.24 4.80 -4.53
CA ASN A 51 -8.45 4.16 -5.00
C ASN A 51 -8.48 2.67 -4.63
N VAL A 52 -7.40 1.93 -4.94
CA VAL A 52 -7.29 0.49 -4.66
C VAL A 52 -7.45 0.20 -3.15
N LEU A 53 -6.96 1.08 -2.28
CA LEU A 53 -7.09 0.89 -0.83
C LEU A 53 -8.45 1.30 -0.25
N ARG A 54 -9.21 2.20 -0.91
CA ARG A 54 -10.51 2.68 -0.41
C ARG A 54 -11.69 1.95 -1.03
N HIS A 55 -11.56 1.56 -2.28
CA HIS A 55 -12.58 0.86 -3.06
C HIS A 55 -11.95 -0.35 -3.75
N PRO A 56 -11.41 -1.32 -2.97
CA PRO A 56 -10.87 -2.53 -3.55
C PRO A 56 -11.98 -3.31 -4.27
N THR A 57 -11.65 -3.87 -5.43
CA THR A 57 -12.57 -4.64 -6.27
C THR A 57 -12.27 -6.12 -6.27
N ASP A 58 -11.01 -6.52 -6.05
CA ASP A 58 -10.62 -7.93 -6.00
C ASP A 58 -10.77 -8.50 -4.59
N GLU A 59 -11.31 -9.72 -4.49
CA GLU A 59 -11.52 -10.40 -3.20
C GLU A 59 -10.22 -10.59 -2.41
N TYR A 60 -9.10 -10.82 -3.08
CA TYR A 60 -7.82 -10.99 -2.42
C TYR A 60 -7.33 -9.66 -1.82
N THR A 61 -7.49 -8.56 -2.54
CA THR A 61 -7.17 -7.22 -2.01
C THR A 61 -8.02 -6.88 -0.79
N ILE A 62 -9.31 -7.21 -0.82
CA ILE A 62 -10.21 -7.04 0.34
C ILE A 62 -9.71 -7.84 1.53
N ARG A 63 -9.39 -9.12 1.34
CA ARG A 63 -8.85 -9.98 2.42
C ARG A 63 -7.53 -9.48 2.98
N LEU A 64 -6.65 -8.93 2.13
CA LEU A 64 -5.39 -8.32 2.59
C LEU A 64 -5.68 -7.09 3.47
N LEU A 65 -6.61 -6.23 3.07
CA LEU A 65 -7.00 -5.04 3.85
C LEU A 65 -7.66 -5.43 5.18
N ASP A 66 -8.50 -6.45 5.19
CA ASP A 66 -9.16 -6.96 6.41
C ASP A 66 -8.16 -7.59 7.40
N ALA A 67 -7.04 -8.12 6.90
CA ALA A 67 -5.98 -8.70 7.71
C ALA A 67 -5.05 -7.65 8.33
N VAL A 68 -5.09 -6.41 7.84
CA VAL A 68 -4.29 -5.31 8.41
C VAL A 68 -4.88 -4.90 9.76
N PRO A 69 -4.07 -4.87 10.84
CA PRO A 69 -4.52 -4.37 12.14
C PRO A 69 -5.00 -2.93 12.00
N ASN A 70 -6.29 -2.68 12.29
CA ASN A 70 -6.81 -1.33 12.35
C ASN A 70 -6.62 -0.76 13.77
N PRO A 71 -5.66 0.15 14.00
CA PRO A 71 -5.46 0.76 15.32
C PRO A 71 -6.69 1.59 15.76
N SER A 72 -7.60 1.97 14.86
CA SER A 72 -8.84 2.67 15.22
C SER A 72 -10.00 1.73 15.60
N ARG A 73 -9.77 0.40 15.63
CA ARG A 73 -10.76 -0.61 16.04
C ARG A 73 -10.38 -1.33 17.34
N ALA A 74 -9.28 -0.90 17.98
CA ALA A 74 -8.73 -1.56 19.16
C ALA A 74 -9.38 -1.15 20.50
N ASP A 75 -10.33 -0.20 20.51
CA ASP A 75 -10.99 0.29 21.74
C ASP A 75 -12.53 0.17 21.69
N VAL A 76 -13.05 -1.03 21.41
CA VAL A 76 -14.45 -1.37 21.74
C VAL A 76 -14.54 -2.83 22.16
N ALA A 77 -14.12 -3.11 23.39
CA ALA A 77 -14.53 -4.27 24.18
C ALA A 77 -14.52 -3.89 25.66
#